data_AF-A0A5M9ZVG7-F1
#
_entry.id   AF-A0A5M9ZVG7-F1
#
_cell.length_a   1.000
_cell.length_b   1.000
_cell.length_c   1.000
_cell.angle_alpha   90.00
_cell.angle_beta   90.00
_cell.angle_gamma   90.00
#
_symmetry.space_group_name_H-M   'P 1'
#
loop_
_entity.id
_entity.type
_entity.pdbx_description
1 polymer ?
#
loop_
_entity_poly.entity_id
_entity_poly.type
_entity_poly.pdbx_seq_one_letter_code
_entity_poly.pdbx_strand_id
1 'polypeptide(L)'
;MKTQQEIAEEYGVMLKDVQSAYRSAEKIEIPRQVIDHSGGCDIATVEFTRMWFINSDDGFSYGDKQDRFNRAYAIGGTRWEAAENAIATGYRADRNNFKANVEVIEL
;
A
#
# COMPACT_ATOMS: atom_id res chain seq x y z
N MET A 1 18.00 1.10 3.55
CA MET A 1 16.70 1.82 3.61
C MET A 1 17.02 3.29 3.48
N LYS A 2 16.47 3.97 2.48
CA LYS A 2 16.68 5.41 2.27
C LYS A 2 15.97 6.19 3.40
N THR A 3 16.50 7.35 3.75
CA THR A 3 15.87 8.33 4.63
C THR A 3 14.79 9.12 3.88
N GLN A 4 13.90 9.80 4.61
CA GLN A 4 12.88 10.67 3.98
C GLN A 4 13.51 11.80 3.15
N GLN A 5 14.68 12.28 3.58
CA GLN A 5 15.42 13.34 2.92
C GLN A 5 16.01 12.85 1.59
N GLU A 6 16.61 11.65 1.57
CA GLU A 6 17.14 11.04 0.35
C GLU A 6 16.04 10.79 -0.69
N ILE A 7 14.86 10.32 -0.27
CA ILE A 7 13.70 10.16 -1.17
C ILE A 7 13.24 11.53 -1.70
N ALA A 8 13.19 12.55 -0.85
CA ALA A 8 12.78 13.89 -1.28
C ALA A 8 13.72 14.45 -2.35
N GLU A 9 15.03 14.28 -2.16
CA GLU A 9 16.07 14.72 -3.09
C GLU A 9 16.04 13.92 -4.40
N GLU A 10 15.91 12.60 -4.32
CA GLU A 10 15.87 11.70 -5.49
C GLU A 10 14.69 12.00 -6.42
N TYR A 11 13.49 12.21 -5.86
CA TYR A 11 12.29 12.45 -6.64
C TYR A 11 11.99 13.94 -6.87
N GLY A 12 12.86 14.85 -6.39
CA GLY A 12 12.69 16.30 -6.54
C GLY A 12 11.41 16.83 -5.88
N VAL A 13 11.04 16.28 -4.72
CA VAL A 13 9.83 16.62 -3.97
C VAL A 13 10.15 17.30 -2.65
N MET A 14 9.13 17.87 -1.99
CA MET A 14 9.35 18.42 -0.65
C MET A 14 9.39 17.29 0.38
N LEU A 15 10.20 17.44 1.42
CA LEU A 15 10.23 16.50 2.55
C LEU A 15 8.83 16.28 3.16
N LYS A 16 7.97 17.32 3.16
CA LYS A 16 6.59 17.21 3.63
C LYS A 16 5.75 16.21 2.83
N ASP A 17 6.03 16.03 1.54
CA ASP A 17 5.31 15.08 0.69
C ASP A 17 5.61 13.65 1.16
N VAL A 18 6.90 13.35 1.39
CA VAL A 18 7.36 12.05 1.88
C VAL A 18 6.82 11.77 3.29
N GLN A 19 6.85 12.77 4.17
CA GLN A 19 6.29 12.65 5.53
C GLN A 19 4.78 12.43 5.53
N SER A 20 4.04 13.14 4.67
CA SER A 20 2.60 12.97 4.52
C SER A 20 2.27 11.58 4.01
N ALA A 21 2.94 11.13 2.94
CA ALA A 21 2.79 9.78 2.37
C ALA A 21 3.02 8.71 3.46
N TYR A 22 4.14 8.78 4.18
CA TYR A 22 4.45 7.84 5.25
C TYR A 22 3.40 7.82 6.37
N ARG A 23 2.88 8.99 6.78
CA ARG A 23 1.83 9.10 7.81
C ARG A 23 0.50 8.54 7.34
N SER A 24 0.17 8.75 6.06
CA SER A 24 -1.07 8.27 5.43
C SER A 24 -1.10 6.76 5.15
N ALA A 25 0.04 6.08 5.26
CA ALA A 25 0.12 4.65 4.99
C ALA A 25 -0.67 3.84 6.04
N GLU A 26 -1.61 3.03 5.54
CA GLU A 26 -2.41 2.09 6.30
C GLU A 26 -1.89 0.65 6.11
N LYS A 27 -2.06 -0.20 7.13
CA LYS A 27 -1.76 -1.64 7.05
C LYS A 27 -3.04 -2.44 6.85
N ILE A 28 -3.02 -3.41 5.93
CA ILE A 28 -4.07 -4.41 5.73
C ILE A 28 -3.50 -5.83 5.86
N GLU A 29 -4.34 -6.78 6.29
CA GLU A 29 -4.03 -8.20 6.32
C GLU A 29 -5.02 -8.91 5.41
N ILE A 30 -4.54 -9.49 4.32
CA ILE A 30 -5.36 -10.14 3.32
C ILE A 30 -5.33 -11.65 3.60
N PRO A 31 -6.46 -12.27 3.95
CA PRO A 31 -6.52 -13.70 4.18
C PRO A 31 -6.31 -14.46 2.86
N ARG A 32 -5.44 -15.47 2.87
CA ARG A 32 -5.27 -16.44 1.80
C ARG A 32 -5.52 -17.82 2.38
N GLN A 33 -6.49 -18.55 1.82
CA GLN A 33 -6.73 -19.93 2.18
C GLN A 33 -5.66 -20.81 1.54
N VAL A 34 -5.01 -21.63 2.36
CA VAL A 34 -4.04 -22.64 1.92
C VAL A 34 -4.63 -24.01 2.26
N ILE A 35 -4.75 -24.85 1.25
CA ILE A 35 -5.25 -26.23 1.39
C ILE A 35 -4.04 -27.16 1.28
N ASP A 36 -3.66 -27.74 2.41
CA ASP A 36 -2.63 -28.77 2.45
C ASP A 36 -3.29 -30.13 2.24
N HIS A 37 -2.80 -30.86 1.23
CA HIS A 37 -3.30 -32.17 0.83
C HIS A 37 -2.35 -33.30 1.28
N SER A 38 -1.62 -33.11 2.38
CA SER A 38 -0.73 -34.14 2.90
C SER A 38 -1.49 -35.21 3.70
N GLY A 39 -1.31 -36.48 3.30
CA GLY A 39 -1.78 -37.64 4.09
C GLY A 39 -3.24 -38.06 3.92
N GLY A 40 -3.95 -37.60 2.88
CA GLY A 40 -5.33 -38.03 2.60
C GLY A 40 -6.42 -37.36 3.44
N CYS A 41 -6.07 -36.28 4.15
CA CYS A 41 -6.99 -35.41 4.86
C CYS A 41 -6.70 -33.96 4.44
N ASP A 42 -7.71 -33.24 3.94
CA ASP A 42 -7.54 -31.85 3.53
C ASP A 42 -7.56 -30.95 4.77
N ILE A 43 -6.42 -30.33 5.08
CA ILE A 43 -6.32 -29.34 6.15
C ILE A 43 -6.37 -27.95 5.53
N ALA A 44 -7.43 -27.20 5.81
CA ALA A 44 -7.54 -25.80 5.45
C ALA A 44 -6.90 -24.92 6.52
N THR A 45 -5.82 -24.23 6.18
CA THR A 45 -5.18 -23.20 7.01
C THR A 45 -5.42 -21.83 6.41
N VAL A 46 -5.65 -20.81 7.25
CA VAL A 46 -5.73 -19.42 6.79
C VAL A 46 -4.40 -18.75 7.06
N GLU A 47 -3.71 -18.35 5.98
CA GLU A 47 -2.54 -17.49 6.04
C GLU A 47 -2.94 -16.03 5.79
N PHE A 48 -2.10 -15.08 6.20
CA PHE A 48 -2.35 -13.65 6.00
C PHE A 48 -1.16 -12.99 5.31
N THR A 49 -1.41 -12.36 4.16
CA THR A 49 -0.45 -11.46 3.52
C THR A 49 -0.61 -10.07 4.13
N ARG A 50 0.46 -9.54 4.72
CA ARG A 50 0.49 -8.20 5.29
C ARG A 50 0.97 -7.21 4.23
N MET A 51 0.15 -6.21 3.92
CA MET A 51 0.52 -5.15 2.99
C MET A 51 0.30 -3.77 3.59
N TRP A 52 1.04 -2.81 3.08
CA TRP A 52 0.88 -1.39 3.36
C TRP A 52 0.37 -0.68 2.11
N PHE A 53 -0.48 0.30 2.29
CA PHE A 53 -1.02 1.07 1.19
C PHE A 53 -1.24 2.52 1.60
N ILE A 54 -1.20 3.43 0.62
CA ILE A 54 -1.61 4.82 0.78
C ILE A 54 -2.98 4.95 0.16
N ASN A 55 -3.96 5.39 0.93
CA ASN A 55 -5.31 5.60 0.43
C ASN A 55 -5.32 6.70 -0.64
N SER A 56 -6.14 6.54 -1.68
CA SER A 56 -6.42 7.62 -2.63
C SER A 56 -7.63 8.44 -2.18
N ASP A 57 -7.81 9.61 -2.77
CA ASP A 57 -9.02 10.40 -2.54
C ASP A 57 -10.29 9.76 -3.11
N ASP A 58 -10.16 8.84 -4.08
CA ASP A 58 -11.29 8.00 -4.54
C ASP A 58 -11.75 7.02 -3.45
N GLY A 59 -10.87 6.67 -2.52
CA GLY A 59 -11.14 5.78 -1.39
C GLY A 59 -11.56 6.52 -0.12
N PHE A 60 -11.37 7.86 -0.04
CA PHE A 60 -11.68 8.65 1.16
C PHE A 60 -13.15 8.53 1.62
N SER A 61 -14.07 8.24 0.71
CA SER A 61 -15.52 8.13 0.97
C SER A 61 -16.03 6.72 1.31
N TYR A 62 -15.17 5.69 1.29
CA TYR A 62 -15.59 4.29 1.53
C TYR A 62 -15.04 3.79 2.89
N GLY A 63 -15.95 3.45 3.82
CA GLY A 63 -15.66 3.24 5.24
C GLY A 63 -14.87 1.96 5.59
N ASP A 64 -14.90 0.94 4.72
CA ASP A 64 -14.17 -0.31 4.95
C ASP A 64 -12.71 -0.24 4.47
N LYS A 65 -11.79 -0.86 5.22
CA LYS A 65 -10.36 -0.83 4.90
C LYS A 65 -10.03 -1.60 3.61
N GLN A 66 -10.74 -2.69 3.32
CA GLN A 66 -10.56 -3.44 2.08
C GLN A 66 -10.97 -2.60 0.86
N ASP A 67 -12.04 -1.82 0.96
CA ASP A 67 -12.47 -0.91 -0.11
C ASP A 67 -11.44 0.20 -0.38
N ARG A 68 -10.89 0.79 0.69
CA ARG A 68 -9.79 1.75 0.57
C ARG A 68 -8.53 1.14 -0.03
N PHE A 69 -8.20 -0.10 0.35
CA PHE A 69 -7.08 -0.84 -0.21
C PHE A 69 -7.28 -1.11 -1.72
N ASN A 70 -8.48 -1.51 -2.14
CA ASN A 70 -8.81 -1.72 -3.57
C ASN A 70 -8.70 -0.42 -4.39
N ARG A 71 -8.78 0.73 -3.73
CA ARG A 71 -8.59 2.08 -4.29
C ARG A 71 -7.27 2.72 -3.85
N ALA A 72 -6.30 1.94 -3.39
CA ALA A 72 -5.02 2.48 -2.96
C ALA A 72 -4.37 3.32 -4.07
N TYR A 73 -3.78 4.44 -3.66
CA TYR A 73 -2.91 5.26 -4.50
C TYR A 73 -1.59 4.53 -4.80
N ALA A 74 -1.02 3.87 -3.78
CA ALA A 74 0.17 3.04 -3.91
C ALA A 74 0.18 1.93 -2.85
N ILE A 75 0.93 0.86 -3.12
CA ILE A 75 1.07 -0.32 -2.26
C ILE A 75 2.55 -0.64 -2.02
N GLY A 76 2.85 -1.34 -0.93
CA GLY A 76 4.18 -1.86 -0.62
C GLY A 76 4.14 -2.97 0.42
N GLY A 77 5.18 -3.82 0.44
CA GLY A 77 5.34 -4.87 1.46
C GLY A 77 5.67 -4.29 2.84
N THR A 78 6.28 -3.10 2.85
CA THR A 78 6.53 -2.32 4.07
C THR A 78 5.88 -0.93 3.99
N ARG A 79 5.72 -0.30 5.15
CA ARG A 79 5.25 1.10 5.24
C ARG A 79 6.13 2.05 4.42
N TRP A 80 7.43 1.78 4.40
CA TRP A 80 8.42 2.56 3.65
C TRP A 80 8.27 2.41 2.15
N GLU A 81 8.15 1.17 1.67
CA GLU A 81 7.92 0.91 0.25
C GLU A 81 6.63 1.56 -0.23
N ALA A 82 5.54 1.47 0.53
CA ALA A 82 4.28 2.10 0.13
C ALA A 82 4.43 3.63 -0.02
N ALA A 83 5.17 4.27 0.89
CA ALA A 83 5.44 5.70 0.83
C ALA A 83 6.35 6.09 -0.35
N GLU A 84 7.45 5.36 -0.57
CA GLU A 84 8.35 5.59 -1.70
C GLU A 84 7.60 5.39 -3.04
N ASN A 85 6.82 4.31 -3.16
CA ASN A 85 6.00 4.05 -4.35
C ASN A 85 4.98 5.15 -4.59
N ALA A 86 4.34 5.70 -3.56
CA ALA A 86 3.43 6.84 -3.72
C ALA A 86 4.16 8.08 -4.25
N ILE A 87 5.35 8.39 -3.72
CA ILE A 87 6.15 9.53 -4.19
C ILE A 87 6.59 9.35 -5.63
N ALA A 88 7.06 8.16 -5.99
CA ALA A 88 7.43 7.78 -7.36
C ALA A 88 6.24 7.93 -8.33
N THR A 89 5.03 7.64 -7.84
CA THR A 89 3.77 7.74 -8.60
C THR A 89 3.24 9.18 -8.67
N GLY A 90 3.85 10.14 -7.95
CA GLY A 90 3.48 11.56 -8.02
C GLY A 90 2.65 12.07 -6.84
N TYR A 91 2.56 11.32 -5.74
CA TYR A 91 1.87 11.78 -4.52
C TYR A 91 2.41 13.13 -4.05
N ARG A 92 1.51 14.06 -3.68
CA ARG A 92 1.88 15.34 -3.06
C ARG A 92 1.01 15.62 -1.86
N ALA A 93 1.62 16.18 -0.81
CA ALA A 93 0.89 16.70 0.33
C ALA A 93 -0.04 17.83 -0.14
N ASP A 94 -1.20 17.92 0.50
CA ASP A 94 -2.20 18.97 0.26
C ASP A 94 -2.77 18.99 -1.19
N ARG A 95 -2.63 17.88 -1.93
CA ARG A 95 -3.24 17.70 -3.26
C ARG A 95 -4.24 16.56 -3.27
N ASN A 96 -5.10 16.57 -4.27
CA ASN A 96 -5.95 15.43 -4.58
C ASN A 96 -5.11 14.35 -5.30
N ASN A 97 -4.83 13.27 -4.58
CA ASN A 97 -4.13 12.07 -5.01
C ASN A 97 -5.18 11.00 -5.40
N PHE A 98 -5.70 11.11 -6.62
CA PHE A 98 -6.62 10.11 -7.20
C PHE A 98 -5.89 8.82 -7.55
N LYS A 99 -6.62 7.70 -7.57
CA LYS A 99 -6.04 6.36 -7.77
C LYS A 99 -5.06 6.36 -8.95
N ALA A 100 -3.81 6.01 -8.66
CA ALA A 100 -2.86 5.67 -9.72
C ALA A 100 -3.33 4.39 -10.40
N ASN A 101 -3.10 4.23 -11.70
CA ASN A 101 -3.31 2.96 -12.38
C ASN A 101 -2.33 1.91 -11.81
N VAL A 102 -2.67 1.34 -10.64
CA VAL A 102 -1.93 0.23 -10.04
C VAL A 102 -2.37 -1.01 -10.81
N GLU A 103 -1.55 -1.43 -11.77
CA GLU A 103 -1.65 -2.79 -12.28
C GLU A 103 -1.44 -3.72 -11.10
N VAL A 104 -2.49 -4.46 -10.71
CA VAL A 104 -2.39 -5.48 -9.68
C VAL A 104 -1.46 -6.55 -10.25
N ILE A 105 -0.25 -6.64 -9.72
CA ILE A 105 0.65 -7.76 -10.00
C ILE A 105 -0.02 -8.98 -9.36
N GLU A 106 -0.57 -9.88 -10.16
CA GLU A 106 -1.03 -11.19 -9.70
C GLU A 106 0.18 -11.92 -9.07
N LEU A 107 0.08 -12.25 -7.78
CA LEU A 107 1.08 -13.00 -7.01
C LEU A 107 0.77 -14.51 -6.97
#